data_AF-A0A520QPW5-F1
#
_entry.id   AF-A0A520QPW5-F1
#
_cell.length_a   1.000
_cell.length_b   1.000
_cell.length_c   1.000
_cell.angle_alpha   90.00
_cell.angle_beta   90.00
_cell.angle_gamma   90.00
#
_symmetry.space_group_name_H-M   'P 1'
#
loop_
_entity.id
_entity.type
_entity.pdbx_description
1 polymer ?
#
loop_
_entity_poly.entity_id
_entity_poly.type
_entity_poly.pdbx_seq_one_letter_code
_entity_poly.pdbx_strand_id
1 'polypeptide(L)'
;MILFRNLFHSIIISPTLSDQTSFLGRLLRKIVRRLIRLYYPVIHISNPHRLPDKGATLYIANHSNSLIDPVIIGITSNRPVRFLAKAPLFKTPVLGRVMKAIGMIPAYRGQDDKSSSSVRRNVESLNVAGENLAKGLPMGIFPEGKSHDLVHMEQVKTGAARIAQRAVELTDGVAPVWIVPLGLNFEDKSRFRSRLWVSVAEPVDAAVWFKEHKGNEKQAMRELTNILDERLKSVMVHLDDARWEPLLNDLEWLAPAYKYKEKIAIVSRVQRRKSIADAINYFESKDPLRAESITNKVAAHQKALEQLGVRIKSPLLKYSGIALAFHQILKILRVLLGLPAIIGSLLHLIPFLLVRIISPKFQLPGKATVSFYRLIIGLPFYSCWYVTVWLLLNHYYDYKIAMVVVLMPFLGIYSFHYWLNAAEVFRSLREETKLIFNAKRLNKLRDENREIKKEIQKLGDEYRETFPEKFTL
;
A
#
# COMPACT_ATOMS: atom_id res chain seq x y z
N MET A 1 -26.67 -5.95 29.66
CA MET A 1 -26.41 -7.26 29.02
C MET A 1 -26.75 -7.26 27.53
N ILE A 2 -26.39 -6.20 26.78
CA ILE A 2 -26.56 -6.08 25.32
C ILE A 2 -25.46 -5.15 24.79
N LEU A 3 -24.19 -5.59 24.79
CA LEU A 3 -23.08 -4.79 24.24
C LEU A 3 -21.86 -5.60 23.74
N PHE A 4 -21.99 -6.93 23.62
CA PHE A 4 -20.87 -7.81 23.22
C PHE A 4 -21.26 -8.84 22.15
N ARG A 5 -22.02 -8.46 21.10
CA ARG A 5 -22.45 -9.41 20.05
C ARG A 5 -22.05 -9.07 18.60
N ASN A 6 -21.36 -7.95 18.35
CA ASN A 6 -21.05 -7.52 16.97
C ASN A 6 -19.57 -7.60 16.53
N LEU A 7 -18.74 -8.39 17.22
CA LEU A 7 -17.32 -8.58 16.86
C LEU A 7 -17.00 -9.91 16.14
N PHE A 8 -18.02 -10.74 15.87
CA PHE A 8 -17.85 -12.02 15.17
C PHE A 8 -18.88 -12.16 14.04
N HIS A 9 -18.67 -11.43 12.95
CA HIS A 9 -19.05 -11.91 11.61
C HIS A 9 -17.76 -12.12 10.82
N SER A 10 -16.93 -13.02 11.35
CA SER A 10 -15.93 -13.69 10.54
C SER A 10 -16.68 -14.58 9.55
N ILE A 11 -16.77 -14.11 8.31
CA ILE A 11 -17.17 -14.88 7.14
C ILE A 11 -16.37 -16.20 7.14
N ILE A 12 -17.02 -17.28 7.55
CA ILE A 12 -16.51 -18.64 7.39
C ILE A 12 -16.89 -19.06 5.98
N ILE A 13 -16.01 -18.79 5.03
CA ILE A 13 -16.05 -19.43 3.71
C ILE A 13 -15.11 -20.65 3.80
N SER A 14 -15.70 -21.83 3.66
CA SER A 14 -15.04 -23.14 3.64
C SER A 14 -13.91 -23.21 2.61
N PRO A 15 -12.78 -23.87 2.90
CA PRO A 15 -11.70 -24.01 1.93
C PRO A 15 -12.00 -25.19 0.99
N THR A 16 -12.41 -24.93 -0.26
CA THR A 16 -12.51 -25.97 -1.30
C THR A 16 -11.63 -25.67 -2.50
N LEU A 17 -10.47 -26.33 -2.50
CA LEU A 17 -9.75 -27.00 -3.59
C LEU A 17 -8.47 -27.50 -2.90
N SER A 18 -8.15 -28.79 -3.02
CA SER A 18 -7.06 -29.45 -2.29
C SER A 18 -5.76 -28.67 -2.47
N ASP A 19 -5.41 -27.88 -1.45
CA ASP A 19 -4.20 -27.09 -1.40
C ASP A 19 -3.03 -28.07 -1.41
N GLN A 20 -2.43 -28.31 -2.58
CA GLN A 20 -1.24 -29.17 -2.74
C GLN A 20 -0.03 -28.66 -1.92
N THR A 21 -0.18 -27.58 -1.15
CA THR A 21 0.81 -27.17 -0.16
C THR A 21 0.85 -28.15 1.01
N SER A 22 2.07 -28.49 1.42
CA SER A 22 2.32 -29.30 2.62
C SER A 22 1.62 -28.71 3.85
N PHE A 23 1.42 -29.53 4.90
CA PHE A 23 0.94 -29.05 6.20
C PHE A 23 1.72 -27.81 6.69
N LEU A 24 3.05 -27.83 6.51
CA LEU A 24 3.93 -26.71 6.80
C LEU A 24 3.58 -25.46 5.99
N GLY A 25 3.30 -25.58 4.68
CA GLY A 25 2.88 -24.46 3.83
C GLY A 25 1.57 -23.82 4.30
N ARG A 26 0.59 -24.63 4.71
CA ARG A 26 -0.69 -24.14 5.27
C ARG A 26 -0.48 -23.40 6.59
N LEU A 27 0.35 -23.94 7.49
CA LEU A 27 0.69 -23.31 8.76
C LEU A 27 1.41 -21.97 8.55
N LEU A 28 2.43 -21.95 7.70
CA LEU A 28 3.18 -20.73 7.36
C LEU A 28 2.27 -19.65 6.77
N ARG A 29 1.36 -20.02 5.86
CA ARG A 29 0.41 -19.06 5.29
C ARG A 29 -0.49 -18.46 6.37
N LYS A 30 -0.99 -19.25 7.33
CA LYS A 30 -1.79 -18.74 8.45
C LYS A 30 -1.00 -17.75 9.31
N ILE A 31 0.25 -18.06 9.63
CA ILE A 31 1.14 -17.18 10.41
C ILE A 31 1.40 -15.88 9.67
N VAL A 32 1.79 -15.95 8.39
CA VAL A 32 2.09 -14.76 7.58
C VAL A 32 0.84 -13.89 7.39
N ARG A 33 -0.34 -14.48 7.16
CA ARG A 33 -1.61 -13.74 7.11
C ARG A 33 -1.90 -13.00 8.41
N ARG A 34 -1.63 -13.60 9.58
CA ARG A 34 -1.78 -12.93 10.89
C ARG A 34 -0.79 -11.78 11.06
N LEU A 35 0.46 -11.96 10.69
CA LEU A 35 1.47 -10.89 10.75
C LEU A 35 1.12 -9.72 9.84
N ILE A 36 0.62 -9.99 8.63
CA ILE A 36 0.14 -8.94 7.72
C ILE A 36 -1.10 -8.24 8.28
N ARG A 37 -2.05 -8.95 8.91
CA ARG A 37 -3.19 -8.31 9.60
C ARG A 37 -2.78 -7.51 10.84
N LEU A 38 -1.67 -7.86 11.48
CA LEU A 38 -1.10 -7.05 12.57
C LEU A 38 -0.49 -5.76 12.03
N TYR A 39 0.21 -5.84 10.89
CA TYR A 39 0.82 -4.68 10.24
C TYR A 39 -0.20 -3.78 9.55
N TYR A 40 -1.18 -4.37 8.85
CA TYR A 40 -2.32 -3.70 8.22
C TYR A 40 -3.60 -4.16 8.91
N PRO A 41 -3.97 -3.55 10.06
CA PRO A 41 -5.18 -3.91 10.80
C PRO A 41 -6.46 -3.65 10.00
N VAL A 42 -6.37 -2.83 8.96
CA VAL A 42 -7.46 -2.47 8.08
C VAL A 42 -7.08 -2.84 6.66
N ILE A 43 -7.81 -3.81 6.11
CA ILE A 43 -7.79 -4.16 4.70
C ILE A 43 -9.24 -4.07 4.22
N HIS A 44 -9.57 -2.97 3.54
CA HIS A 44 -10.88 -2.79 2.93
C HIS A 44 -10.87 -3.33 1.50
N ILE A 45 -11.90 -4.06 1.09
CA ILE A 45 -12.03 -4.62 -0.25
C ILE A 45 -13.29 -4.06 -0.90
N SER A 46 -13.12 -3.29 -1.97
CA SER A 46 -14.23 -2.79 -2.81
C SER A 46 -14.54 -3.79 -3.91
N ASN A 47 -15.83 -3.95 -4.20
CA ASN A 47 -16.37 -4.89 -5.20
C ASN A 47 -15.95 -6.37 -4.99
N PRO A 48 -16.04 -6.93 -3.77
CA PRO A 48 -15.64 -8.31 -3.51
C PRO A 48 -16.46 -9.34 -4.29
N HIS A 49 -17.68 -9.00 -4.72
CA HIS A 49 -18.55 -9.87 -5.54
C HIS A 49 -17.96 -10.21 -6.92
N ARG A 50 -16.93 -9.48 -7.37
CA ARG A 50 -16.21 -9.75 -8.63
C ARG A 50 -15.12 -10.82 -8.49
N LEU A 51 -14.86 -11.31 -7.27
CA LEU A 51 -13.85 -12.32 -7.01
C LEU A 51 -14.43 -13.72 -7.24
N PRO A 52 -13.85 -14.54 -8.15
CA PRO A 52 -14.27 -15.92 -8.32
C PRO A 52 -13.91 -16.79 -7.11
N ASP A 53 -14.90 -17.40 -6.47
CA ASP A 53 -14.71 -18.32 -5.34
C ASP A 53 -13.97 -19.61 -5.75
N LYS A 54 -14.18 -20.08 -6.99
CA LYS A 54 -13.67 -21.33 -7.55
C LYS A 54 -13.23 -21.15 -9.01
N GLY A 55 -12.68 -22.22 -9.60
CA GLY A 55 -12.27 -22.24 -11.00
C GLY A 55 -10.89 -21.64 -11.26
N ALA A 56 -10.45 -21.68 -12.52
CA ALA A 56 -9.20 -21.09 -12.96
C ALA A 56 -9.25 -19.57 -12.78
N THR A 57 -8.37 -19.02 -11.94
CA THR A 57 -8.33 -17.58 -11.68
C THR A 57 -6.89 -17.09 -11.62
N LEU A 58 -6.57 -16.13 -12.49
CA LEU A 58 -5.32 -15.40 -12.55
C LEU A 58 -5.53 -13.99 -11.97
N TYR A 59 -4.96 -13.71 -10.81
CA TYR A 59 -4.97 -12.38 -10.22
C TYR A 59 -3.82 -11.55 -10.78
N ILE A 60 -4.11 -10.32 -11.20
CA ILE A 60 -3.09 -9.34 -11.58
C ILE A 60 -3.20 -8.11 -10.68
N ALA A 61 -2.09 -7.47 -10.36
CA ALA A 61 -2.06 -6.30 -9.50
C ALA A 61 -0.86 -5.41 -9.77
N ASN A 62 -0.93 -4.15 -9.32
CA ASN A 62 0.24 -3.28 -9.21
C ASN A 62 1.21 -3.81 -8.14
N HIS A 63 2.52 -3.65 -8.34
CA HIS A 63 3.55 -4.27 -7.49
C HIS A 63 4.31 -3.29 -6.61
N SER A 64 3.56 -2.63 -5.72
CA SER A 64 4.10 -1.48 -5.01
C SER A 64 4.79 -1.83 -3.69
N ASN A 65 4.59 -3.03 -3.13
CA ASN A 65 5.03 -3.44 -1.79
C ASN A 65 5.74 -4.82 -1.76
N SER A 66 6.35 -5.22 -2.88
CA SER A 66 7.25 -6.37 -2.95
C SER A 66 6.64 -7.64 -2.30
N LEU A 67 7.26 -8.19 -1.25
CA LEU A 67 6.83 -9.44 -0.60
C LEU A 67 5.45 -9.37 0.07
N ILE A 68 4.93 -8.18 0.35
CA ILE A 68 3.63 -8.00 1.01
C ILE A 68 2.48 -8.20 0.00
N ASP A 69 2.66 -7.76 -1.25
CA ASP A 69 1.60 -7.78 -2.28
C ASP A 69 1.02 -9.19 -2.52
N PRO A 70 1.82 -10.26 -2.71
CA PRO A 70 1.31 -11.63 -2.85
C PRO A 70 0.43 -12.08 -1.69
N VAL A 71 0.80 -11.70 -0.46
CA VAL A 71 0.06 -12.10 0.75
C VAL A 71 -1.27 -11.36 0.80
N ILE A 72 -1.29 -10.07 0.46
CA ILE A 72 -2.52 -9.28 0.38
C ILE A 72 -3.49 -9.92 -0.60
N ILE A 73 -3.05 -10.26 -1.82
CA ILE A 73 -3.91 -10.89 -2.82
C ILE A 73 -4.44 -12.24 -2.31
N GLY A 74 -3.59 -13.02 -1.62
CA GLY A 74 -4.02 -14.25 -0.96
C GLY A 74 -5.01 -14.04 0.20
N ILE A 75 -4.98 -12.89 0.89
CA ILE A 75 -5.99 -12.49 1.90
C ILE A 75 -7.29 -12.08 1.21
N THR A 76 -7.21 -11.22 0.19
CA THR A 76 -8.34 -10.67 -0.57
C THR A 76 -9.16 -11.76 -1.24
N SER A 77 -8.49 -12.65 -1.98
CA SER A 77 -9.14 -13.78 -2.67
C SER A 77 -9.59 -14.89 -1.73
N ASN A 78 -9.13 -14.88 -0.47
CA ASN A 78 -9.20 -16.01 0.46
C ASN A 78 -8.67 -17.35 -0.11
N ARG A 79 -7.88 -17.32 -1.19
CA ARG A 79 -7.41 -18.50 -1.93
C ARG A 79 -5.89 -18.69 -1.81
N PRO A 80 -5.38 -19.92 -2.03
CA PRO A 80 -3.95 -20.23 -2.01
C PRO A 80 -3.23 -19.73 -3.28
N VAL A 81 -3.19 -18.41 -3.50
CA VAL A 81 -2.65 -17.83 -4.73
C VAL A 81 -1.13 -18.06 -4.83
N ARG A 82 -0.69 -18.64 -5.95
CA ARG A 82 0.71 -18.91 -6.27
C ARG A 82 1.24 -17.83 -7.22
N PHE A 83 2.40 -17.28 -6.92
CA PHE A 83 3.00 -16.20 -7.72
C PHE A 83 4.27 -16.64 -8.42
N LEU A 84 4.54 -15.97 -9.54
CA LEU A 84 5.86 -15.90 -10.12
C LEU A 84 6.72 -14.92 -9.31
N ALA A 85 7.88 -15.37 -8.83
CA ALA A 85 8.76 -14.58 -7.97
C ALA A 85 10.21 -14.66 -8.43
N LYS A 86 11.01 -13.62 -8.16
CA LYS A 86 12.39 -13.51 -8.65
C LYS A 86 13.23 -14.75 -8.32
N ALA A 87 13.85 -15.36 -9.34
CA ALA A 87 14.64 -16.59 -9.20
C ALA A 87 15.75 -16.52 -8.11
N PRO A 88 16.46 -15.40 -7.89
CA PRO A 88 17.43 -15.29 -6.78
C PRO A 88 16.86 -15.56 -5.39
N LEU A 89 15.58 -15.27 -5.14
CA LEU A 89 14.95 -15.52 -3.84
C LEU A 89 14.88 -17.01 -3.49
N PHE A 90 14.85 -17.87 -4.51
CA PHE A 90 14.85 -19.34 -4.34
C PHE A 90 16.22 -19.89 -3.95
N LYS A 91 17.30 -19.11 -4.12
CA LYS A 91 18.66 -19.48 -3.70
C LYS A 91 18.96 -19.07 -2.26
N THR A 92 18.18 -18.15 -1.68
CA THR A 92 18.35 -17.70 -0.30
C THR A 92 18.02 -18.83 0.69
N PRO A 93 18.92 -19.18 1.62
CA PRO A 93 18.67 -20.20 2.64
C PRO A 93 17.39 -19.89 3.43
N VAL A 94 16.65 -20.95 3.81
CA VAL A 94 15.32 -20.87 4.48
C VAL A 94 14.23 -20.26 3.60
N LEU A 95 14.40 -19.03 3.10
CA LEU A 95 13.43 -18.34 2.25
C LEU A 95 13.09 -19.14 0.98
N GLY A 96 14.09 -19.68 0.29
CA GLY A 96 13.87 -20.49 -0.91
C GLY A 96 13.09 -21.78 -0.62
N ARG A 97 13.29 -22.40 0.55
CA ARG A 97 12.50 -23.57 0.98
C ARG A 97 11.06 -23.18 1.26
N VAL A 98 10.85 -22.05 1.93
CA VAL A 98 9.51 -21.50 2.20
C VAL A 98 8.78 -21.18 0.89
N MET A 99 9.44 -20.51 -0.06
CA MET A 99 8.86 -20.18 -1.37
C MET A 99 8.42 -21.41 -2.15
N LYS A 100 9.23 -22.48 -2.16
CA LYS A 100 8.86 -23.76 -2.76
C LYS A 100 7.69 -24.42 -2.02
N ALA A 101 7.72 -24.43 -0.68
CA ALA A 101 6.68 -25.05 0.14
C ALA A 101 5.29 -24.39 -0.01
N ILE A 102 5.25 -23.08 -0.30
CA ILE A 102 4.01 -22.35 -0.57
C ILE A 102 3.61 -22.34 -2.06
N GLY A 103 4.38 -22.99 -2.93
CA GLY A 103 4.06 -23.17 -4.35
C GLY A 103 4.43 -21.99 -5.28
N MET A 104 5.39 -21.15 -4.91
CA MET A 104 5.86 -20.06 -5.79
C MET A 104 6.67 -20.62 -6.97
N ILE A 105 6.56 -19.97 -8.12
CA ILE A 105 7.28 -20.33 -9.35
C ILE A 105 8.44 -19.35 -9.54
N PRO A 106 9.68 -19.82 -9.79
CA PRO A 106 10.80 -18.92 -10.08
C PRO A 106 10.58 -18.20 -11.41
N ALA A 107 10.74 -16.88 -11.43
CA ALA A 107 10.71 -16.06 -12.63
C ALA A 107 12.11 -15.58 -12.98
N TYR A 108 12.49 -15.78 -14.24
CA TYR A 108 13.78 -15.40 -14.81
C TYR A 108 13.59 -14.18 -15.71
N ARG A 109 14.45 -13.17 -15.60
CA ARG A 109 14.31 -11.94 -16.38
C ARG A 109 15.56 -11.69 -17.18
N GLY A 110 15.41 -11.21 -18.42
CA GLY A 110 16.53 -10.85 -19.28
C GLY A 110 17.42 -9.74 -18.72
N GLN A 111 16.94 -8.91 -17.78
CA GLN A 111 17.77 -7.91 -17.07
C GLN A 111 18.66 -8.54 -15.98
N ASP A 112 18.27 -9.67 -15.39
CA ASP A 112 19.02 -10.33 -14.32
C ASP A 112 20.12 -11.26 -14.90
N ASP A 113 19.95 -11.71 -16.14
CA ASP A 113 20.87 -12.56 -16.90
C ASP A 113 20.49 -12.46 -18.40
N LYS A 114 21.32 -11.85 -19.25
CA LYS A 114 21.02 -11.63 -20.69
C LYS A 114 21.21 -12.88 -21.56
N SER A 115 21.50 -14.05 -20.99
CA SER A 115 21.69 -15.27 -21.77
C SER A 115 20.38 -15.77 -22.41
N SER A 116 20.47 -16.39 -23.59
CA SER A 116 19.33 -17.08 -24.24
C SER A 116 18.67 -18.13 -23.32
N SER A 117 19.43 -18.64 -22.34
CA SER A 117 18.96 -19.55 -21.30
C SER A 117 17.93 -18.91 -20.36
N SER A 118 18.02 -17.61 -20.07
CA SER A 118 17.11 -16.92 -19.14
C SER A 118 15.75 -16.66 -19.78
N VAL A 119 15.73 -16.34 -21.08
CA VAL A 119 14.51 -16.16 -21.87
C VAL A 119 13.73 -17.48 -21.95
N ARG A 120 14.40 -18.59 -22.29
CA ARG A 120 13.78 -19.92 -22.34
C ARG A 120 13.19 -20.32 -20.99
N ARG A 121 13.95 -20.11 -19.90
CA ARG A 121 13.48 -20.38 -18.53
C ARG A 121 12.29 -19.52 -18.12
N ASN A 122 12.20 -18.27 -18.59
CA ASN A 122 11.05 -17.42 -18.32
C ASN A 122 9.79 -17.93 -19.03
N VAL A 123 9.90 -18.30 -20.30
CA VAL A 123 8.78 -18.90 -21.05
C VAL A 123 8.31 -20.18 -20.36
N GLU A 124 9.24 -21.04 -19.94
CA GLU A 124 8.93 -22.25 -19.18
C GLU A 124 8.16 -21.93 -17.88
N SER A 125 8.58 -20.89 -17.16
CA SER A 125 7.92 -20.46 -15.93
C SER A 125 6.50 -19.97 -16.17
N LEU A 126 6.25 -19.29 -17.29
CA LEU A 126 4.89 -18.89 -17.71
C LEU A 126 4.04 -20.11 -18.12
N ASN A 127 4.63 -21.09 -18.80
CA ASN A 127 3.94 -22.32 -19.18
C ASN A 127 3.51 -23.12 -17.94
N VAL A 128 4.40 -23.30 -16.96
CA VAL A 128 4.09 -23.94 -15.67
C VAL A 128 2.97 -23.18 -14.94
N ALA A 129 2.96 -21.85 -15.00
CA ALA A 129 1.88 -21.06 -14.43
C ALA A 129 0.54 -21.30 -15.17
N GLY A 130 0.56 -21.39 -16.50
CA GLY A 130 -0.62 -21.73 -17.31
C GLY A 130 -1.15 -23.14 -17.03
N GLU A 131 -0.27 -24.13 -16.88
CA GLU A 131 -0.63 -25.49 -16.51
C GLU A 131 -1.26 -25.57 -15.11
N ASN A 132 -0.70 -24.83 -14.15
CA ASN A 132 -1.29 -24.75 -12.81
C ASN A 132 -2.67 -24.08 -12.87
N LEU A 133 -2.79 -22.99 -13.62
CA LEU A 133 -4.06 -22.30 -13.82
C LEU A 133 -5.11 -23.21 -14.47
N ALA A 134 -4.75 -23.99 -15.49
CA ALA A 134 -5.60 -24.99 -16.14
C ALA A 134 -6.09 -26.07 -15.16
N LYS A 135 -5.26 -26.47 -14.20
CA LYS A 135 -5.63 -27.39 -13.10
C LYS A 135 -6.55 -26.73 -12.05
N GLY A 136 -7.01 -25.50 -12.26
CA GLY A 136 -7.84 -24.75 -11.33
C GLY A 136 -7.08 -24.17 -10.12
N LEU A 137 -5.75 -24.18 -10.16
CA LEU A 137 -4.92 -23.61 -9.11
C LEU A 137 -4.87 -22.08 -9.26
N PRO A 138 -5.23 -21.30 -8.22
CA PRO A 138 -5.20 -19.84 -8.31
C PRO A 138 -3.78 -19.32 -8.52
N MET A 139 -3.60 -18.51 -9.55
CA MET A 139 -2.32 -17.93 -9.93
C MET A 139 -2.32 -16.42 -9.75
N GLY A 140 -1.14 -15.84 -9.56
CA GLY A 140 -0.94 -14.42 -9.45
C GLY A 140 0.29 -13.95 -10.22
N ILE A 141 0.19 -12.81 -10.88
CA ILE A 141 1.32 -12.18 -11.57
C ILE A 141 1.26 -10.66 -11.44
N PHE A 142 2.43 -10.03 -11.32
CA PHE A 142 2.58 -8.58 -11.38
C PHE A 142 3.04 -8.18 -12.78
N PRO A 143 2.16 -7.67 -13.64
CA PRO A 143 2.44 -7.53 -15.07
C PRO A 143 3.50 -6.47 -15.43
N GLU A 144 3.80 -5.51 -14.55
CA GLU A 144 4.96 -4.59 -14.69
C GLU A 144 6.30 -5.37 -14.70
N GLY A 145 6.33 -6.47 -13.93
CA GLY A 145 7.50 -7.30 -13.70
C GLY A 145 8.55 -6.68 -12.76
N LYS A 146 8.42 -5.41 -12.36
CA LYS A 146 9.25 -4.75 -11.32
C LYS A 146 8.36 -4.36 -10.15
N SER A 147 8.97 -4.16 -8.99
CA SER A 147 8.34 -3.44 -7.90
C SER A 147 8.93 -2.05 -7.81
N HIS A 148 8.08 -1.03 -7.65
CA HIS A 148 8.49 0.36 -7.49
C HIS A 148 7.57 1.11 -6.53
N ASP A 149 8.09 2.23 -6.00
CA ASP A 149 7.32 3.12 -5.12
C ASP A 149 6.59 4.24 -5.85
N LEU A 150 6.80 4.38 -7.17
CA LEU A 150 6.18 5.43 -7.99
C LEU A 150 4.65 5.30 -8.04
N VAL A 151 3.97 6.45 -8.13
CA VAL A 151 2.51 6.55 -8.36
C VAL A 151 2.16 6.42 -9.85
N HIS A 152 3.16 6.25 -10.70
CA HIS A 152 3.01 5.89 -12.10
C HIS A 152 3.27 4.40 -12.28
N MET A 153 2.42 3.72 -13.05
CA MET A 153 2.55 2.30 -13.36
C MET A 153 3.23 2.14 -14.71
N GLU A 154 4.32 1.36 -14.77
CA GLU A 154 4.91 0.95 -16.05
C GLU A 154 3.92 0.07 -16.86
N GLN A 155 4.03 0.13 -18.19
CA GLN A 155 3.16 -0.63 -19.09
C GLN A 155 3.12 -2.14 -18.74
N VAL A 156 1.90 -2.68 -18.66
CA VAL A 156 1.64 -4.12 -18.49
C VAL A 156 2.30 -4.92 -19.61
N LYS A 157 3.02 -5.99 -19.23
CA LYS A 157 3.62 -6.93 -20.17
C LYS A 157 2.68 -8.08 -20.50
N THR A 158 2.94 -8.74 -21.63
CA THR A 158 2.12 -9.86 -22.15
C THR A 158 2.11 -11.13 -21.27
N GLY A 159 2.86 -11.17 -20.17
CA GLY A 159 2.97 -12.37 -19.31
C GLY A 159 1.63 -12.87 -18.77
N ALA A 160 0.73 -11.97 -18.36
CA ALA A 160 -0.60 -12.35 -17.87
C ALA A 160 -1.45 -12.98 -18.98
N ALA A 161 -1.48 -12.34 -20.15
CA ALA A 161 -2.22 -12.84 -21.31
C ALA A 161 -1.68 -14.21 -21.79
N ARG A 162 -0.36 -14.42 -21.79
CA ARG A 162 0.27 -15.71 -22.13
C ARG A 162 -0.11 -16.84 -21.17
N ILE A 163 -0.12 -16.57 -19.86
CA ILE A 163 -0.53 -17.56 -18.85
C ILE A 163 -1.99 -17.95 -19.08
N ALA A 164 -2.85 -16.95 -19.31
CA ALA A 164 -4.27 -17.19 -19.53
C ALA A 164 -4.52 -17.96 -20.84
N GLN A 165 -3.86 -17.58 -21.94
CA GLN A 165 -3.95 -18.29 -23.23
C GLN A 165 -3.56 -19.76 -23.07
N ARG A 166 -2.41 -20.03 -22.44
CA ARG A 166 -1.94 -21.40 -22.20
C ARG A 166 -2.95 -22.22 -21.40
N ALA A 167 -3.60 -21.61 -20.41
CA ALA A 167 -4.61 -22.28 -19.62
C ALA A 167 -5.89 -22.58 -20.43
N VAL A 168 -6.32 -21.64 -21.28
CA VAL A 168 -7.46 -21.83 -22.19
C VAL A 168 -7.19 -22.97 -23.18
N GLU A 169 -5.99 -23.00 -23.79
CA GLU A 169 -5.56 -24.10 -24.68
C GLU A 169 -5.62 -25.47 -23.99
N LEU A 170 -5.14 -25.57 -22.75
CA LEU A 170 -5.08 -26.83 -22.00
C LEU A 170 -6.45 -27.31 -21.47
N THR A 171 -7.46 -26.44 -21.47
CA THR A 171 -8.81 -26.72 -20.98
C THR A 171 -9.86 -26.73 -22.10
N ASP A 172 -9.39 -26.65 -23.36
CA ASP A 172 -10.21 -26.51 -24.56
C ASP A 172 -11.22 -25.33 -24.50
N GLY A 173 -10.97 -24.35 -23.62
CA GLY A 173 -11.86 -23.22 -23.37
C GLY A 173 -13.27 -23.59 -22.89
N VAL A 174 -13.48 -24.81 -22.37
CA VAL A 174 -14.81 -25.29 -21.94
C VAL A 174 -15.30 -24.58 -20.69
N ALA A 175 -14.39 -24.28 -19.77
CA ALA A 175 -14.68 -23.57 -18.53
C ALA A 175 -14.07 -22.16 -18.53
N PRO A 176 -14.67 -21.19 -17.82
CA PRO A 176 -14.11 -19.85 -17.70
C PRO A 176 -12.68 -19.84 -17.12
N VAL A 177 -11.83 -19.00 -17.71
CA VAL A 177 -10.49 -18.70 -17.19
C VAL A 177 -10.45 -17.23 -16.82
N TRP A 178 -10.71 -16.95 -15.53
CA TRP A 178 -10.86 -15.58 -15.06
C TRP A 178 -9.51 -14.89 -14.89
N ILE A 179 -9.37 -13.67 -15.43
CA ILE A 179 -8.31 -12.73 -15.09
C ILE A 179 -8.92 -11.61 -14.24
N VAL A 180 -8.41 -11.41 -13.03
CA VAL A 180 -8.96 -10.46 -12.06
C VAL A 180 -7.93 -9.37 -11.72
N PRO A 181 -8.12 -8.14 -12.22
CA PRO A 181 -7.29 -7.01 -11.86
C PRO A 181 -7.61 -6.45 -10.47
N LEU A 182 -6.56 -6.26 -9.66
CA LEU A 182 -6.63 -5.77 -8.28
C LEU A 182 -5.74 -4.55 -8.10
N GLY A 183 -6.32 -3.44 -7.66
CA GLY A 183 -5.59 -2.25 -7.24
C GLY A 183 -5.24 -2.33 -5.76
N LEU A 184 -3.95 -2.46 -5.45
CA LEU A 184 -3.41 -2.45 -4.09
C LEU A 184 -3.00 -1.02 -3.70
N ASN A 185 -3.87 -0.34 -2.95
CA ASN A 185 -3.72 1.07 -2.60
C ASN A 185 -3.41 1.23 -1.11
N PHE A 186 -2.14 1.44 -0.79
CA PHE A 186 -1.66 1.64 0.58
C PHE A 186 -1.78 3.11 0.98
N GLU A 187 -2.24 3.38 2.21
CA GLU A 187 -2.17 4.74 2.78
C GLU A 187 -0.71 5.17 3.02
N ASP A 188 0.08 4.28 3.59
CA ASP A 188 1.52 4.43 3.80
C ASP A 188 2.14 3.04 3.96
N LYS A 189 2.94 2.59 2.99
CA LYS A 189 3.51 1.24 2.98
C LYS A 189 4.52 1.04 4.13
N SER A 190 5.23 2.10 4.51
CA SER A 190 6.35 2.05 5.45
C SER A 190 5.92 2.12 6.92
N ARG A 191 4.68 2.58 7.16
CA ARG A 191 4.13 2.80 8.49
C ARG A 191 3.44 1.55 9.03
N PHE A 192 3.86 1.12 10.22
CA PHE A 192 3.16 0.09 10.97
C PHE A 192 1.74 0.55 11.33
N ARG A 193 0.77 -0.37 11.26
CA ARG A 193 -0.67 -0.12 11.45
C ARG A 193 -1.28 0.83 10.41
N SER A 194 -0.67 0.89 9.24
CA SER A 194 -1.22 1.58 8.08
C SER A 194 -2.46 0.85 7.55
N ARG A 195 -3.17 1.52 6.64
CA ARG A 195 -4.42 1.05 6.07
C ARG A 195 -4.22 0.71 4.60
N LEU A 196 -4.97 -0.28 4.15
CA LEU A 196 -4.92 -0.77 2.78
C LEU A 196 -6.33 -0.81 2.20
N TRP A 197 -6.47 -0.27 1.00
CA TRP A 197 -7.64 -0.39 0.17
C TRP A 197 -7.33 -1.27 -1.04
N VAL A 198 -8.05 -2.37 -1.18
CA VAL A 198 -8.00 -3.24 -2.34
C VAL A 198 -9.25 -2.99 -3.18
N SER A 199 -9.07 -2.57 -4.42
CA SER A 199 -10.19 -2.36 -5.35
C SER A 199 -10.17 -3.43 -6.44
N VAL A 200 -11.29 -4.12 -6.62
CA VAL A 200 -11.44 -5.20 -7.60
C VAL A 200 -12.05 -4.64 -8.89
N ALA A 201 -11.32 -4.72 -10.00
CA ALA A 201 -11.81 -4.33 -11.31
C ALA A 201 -12.77 -5.37 -11.87
N GLU A 202 -13.44 -5.06 -12.99
CA GLU A 202 -14.20 -6.08 -13.71
C GLU A 202 -13.27 -7.22 -14.17
N PRO A 203 -13.64 -8.50 -13.95
CA PRO A 203 -12.85 -9.63 -14.41
C PRO A 203 -13.00 -9.83 -15.92
N VAL A 204 -11.99 -10.43 -16.55
CA VAL A 204 -12.04 -10.86 -17.95
C VAL A 204 -12.15 -12.38 -17.98
N ASP A 205 -13.08 -12.93 -18.75
CA ASP A 205 -13.05 -14.35 -19.10
C ASP A 205 -12.15 -14.55 -20.32
N ALA A 206 -10.96 -15.11 -20.10
CA ALA A 206 -10.01 -15.36 -21.17
C ALA A 206 -10.50 -16.44 -22.15
N ALA A 207 -11.33 -17.38 -21.71
CA ALA A 207 -11.86 -18.43 -22.58
C ALA A 207 -12.78 -17.83 -23.65
N VAL A 208 -13.68 -16.94 -23.24
CA VAL A 208 -14.54 -16.17 -24.16
C VAL A 208 -13.70 -15.26 -25.04
N TRP A 209 -12.75 -14.52 -24.44
CA TRP A 209 -11.89 -13.59 -25.17
C TRP A 209 -11.15 -14.26 -26.34
N PHE A 210 -10.44 -15.36 -26.09
CA PHE A 210 -9.67 -16.03 -27.15
C PHE A 210 -10.55 -16.75 -28.17
N LYS A 211 -11.75 -17.19 -27.77
CA LYS A 211 -12.72 -17.78 -28.69
C LYS A 211 -13.24 -16.76 -29.72
N GLU A 212 -13.53 -15.54 -29.27
CA GLU A 212 -13.99 -14.44 -30.15
C GLU A 212 -12.90 -13.96 -31.13
N HIS A 213 -11.62 -14.15 -30.77
CA HIS A 213 -10.48 -13.72 -31.58
C HIS A 213 -9.76 -14.90 -32.28
N LYS A 214 -10.48 -16.01 -32.52
CA LYS A 214 -9.91 -17.22 -33.14
C LYS A 214 -9.31 -16.89 -34.51
N GLY A 215 -8.08 -17.36 -34.75
CA GLY A 215 -7.33 -17.10 -35.98
C GLY A 215 -6.44 -15.84 -35.94
N ASN A 216 -6.49 -15.05 -34.86
CA ASN A 216 -5.64 -13.87 -34.70
C ASN A 216 -5.07 -13.72 -33.27
N GLU A 217 -4.49 -14.81 -32.76
CA GLU A 217 -4.06 -14.95 -31.37
C GLU A 217 -3.04 -13.88 -30.93
N LYS A 218 -2.14 -13.47 -31.83
CA LYS A 218 -1.13 -12.45 -31.52
C LYS A 218 -1.77 -11.08 -31.28
N GLN A 219 -2.78 -10.71 -32.07
CA GLN A 219 -3.53 -9.47 -31.87
C GLN A 219 -4.38 -9.57 -30.61
N ALA A 220 -5.09 -10.68 -30.41
CA ALA A 220 -5.91 -10.95 -29.23
C ALA A 220 -5.11 -10.80 -27.93
N MET A 221 -3.88 -11.31 -27.90
CA MET A 221 -2.99 -11.18 -26.74
C MET A 221 -2.57 -9.72 -26.49
N ARG A 222 -2.28 -8.95 -27.54
CA ARG A 222 -1.90 -7.53 -27.41
C ARG A 222 -3.07 -6.71 -26.89
N GLU A 223 -4.26 -6.89 -27.45
CA GLU A 223 -5.47 -6.19 -27.03
C GLU A 223 -5.90 -6.57 -25.61
N LEU A 224 -5.82 -7.86 -25.25
CA LEU A 224 -6.03 -8.30 -23.88
C LEU A 224 -5.06 -7.62 -22.93
N THR A 225 -3.78 -7.52 -23.30
CA THR A 225 -2.77 -6.84 -22.47
C THR A 225 -3.14 -5.38 -22.23
N ASN A 226 -3.62 -4.67 -23.26
CA ASN A 226 -4.05 -3.27 -23.14
C ASN A 226 -5.29 -3.12 -22.24
N ILE A 227 -6.29 -4.00 -22.39
CA ILE A 227 -7.48 -3.99 -21.53
C ILE A 227 -7.10 -4.24 -20.07
N LEU A 228 -6.16 -5.17 -19.82
CA LEU A 228 -5.66 -5.44 -18.47
C LEU A 228 -4.88 -4.25 -17.88
N ASP A 229 -4.15 -3.50 -18.72
CA ASP A 229 -3.48 -2.25 -18.35
C ASP A 229 -4.48 -1.19 -17.89
N GLU A 230 -5.49 -0.90 -18.72
CA GLU A 230 -6.54 0.07 -18.42
C GLU A 230 -7.35 -0.32 -17.17
N ARG A 231 -7.74 -1.60 -17.05
CA ARG A 231 -8.48 -2.09 -15.88
C ARG A 231 -7.66 -1.97 -14.61
N LEU A 232 -6.35 -2.24 -14.63
CA LEU A 232 -5.48 -2.05 -13.47
C LEU A 232 -5.37 -0.57 -13.08
N LYS A 233 -5.09 0.31 -14.04
CA LYS A 233 -5.02 1.77 -13.82
C LYS A 233 -6.31 2.31 -13.22
N SER A 234 -7.47 1.80 -13.66
CA SER A 234 -8.79 2.23 -13.18
C SER A 234 -9.03 1.96 -11.68
N VAL A 235 -8.34 0.99 -11.09
CA VAL A 235 -8.56 0.57 -9.68
C VAL A 235 -7.41 0.92 -8.74
N MET A 236 -6.35 1.55 -9.25
CA MET A 236 -5.21 2.02 -8.44
C MET A 236 -5.09 3.55 -8.44
N VAL A 237 -4.33 4.09 -7.48
CA VAL A 237 -3.85 5.48 -7.57
C VAL A 237 -2.78 5.52 -8.66
N HIS A 238 -3.11 6.10 -9.81
CA HIS A 238 -2.26 6.17 -10.98
C HIS A 238 -2.15 7.60 -11.52
N LEU A 239 -0.93 8.02 -11.85
CA LEU A 239 -0.67 9.21 -12.66
C LEU A 239 -0.14 8.76 -14.02
N ASP A 240 -0.70 9.29 -15.11
CA ASP A 240 -0.24 9.00 -16.47
C ASP A 240 1.18 9.53 -16.69
N ASP A 241 1.51 10.68 -16.11
CA ASP A 241 2.87 11.21 -16.02
C ASP A 241 3.35 11.32 -14.56
N ALA A 242 4.47 10.67 -14.25
CA ALA A 242 5.08 10.65 -12.92
C ALA A 242 5.51 12.06 -12.43
N ARG A 243 5.72 13.03 -13.33
CA ARG A 243 6.11 14.41 -12.98
C ARG A 243 5.05 15.11 -12.12
N TRP A 244 3.79 14.67 -12.15
CA TRP A 244 2.71 15.24 -11.35
C TRP A 244 2.64 14.73 -9.90
N GLU A 245 3.53 13.82 -9.49
CA GLU A 245 3.52 13.29 -8.13
C GLU A 245 3.65 14.37 -7.02
N PRO A 246 4.50 15.41 -7.15
CA PRO A 246 4.54 16.52 -6.20
C PRO A 246 3.19 17.25 -6.10
N LEU A 247 2.55 17.54 -7.23
CA LEU A 247 1.24 18.18 -7.26
C LEU A 247 0.19 17.33 -6.53
N LEU A 248 0.14 16.02 -6.80
CA LEU A 248 -0.77 15.11 -6.10
C LEU A 248 -0.60 15.18 -4.59
N ASN A 249 0.64 15.29 -4.09
CA ASN A 249 0.92 15.40 -2.66
C ASN A 249 0.43 16.72 -2.06
N ASP A 250 0.51 17.83 -2.80
CA ASP A 250 -0.01 19.13 -2.35
C ASP A 250 -1.53 19.22 -2.41
N LEU A 251 -2.13 18.66 -3.49
CA LEU A 251 -3.57 18.61 -3.66
C LEU A 251 -4.26 17.74 -2.58
N GLU A 252 -3.56 16.81 -1.94
CA GLU A 252 -4.09 16.16 -0.73
C GLU A 252 -4.50 17.18 0.35
N TRP A 253 -3.87 18.35 0.42
CA TRP A 253 -4.14 19.38 1.41
C TRP A 253 -4.90 20.59 0.85
N LEU A 254 -4.71 20.87 -0.44
CA LEU A 254 -5.33 22.01 -1.10
C LEU A 254 -6.72 21.69 -1.63
N ALA A 255 -6.92 20.50 -2.21
CA ALA A 255 -8.19 20.17 -2.85
C ALA A 255 -9.33 20.08 -1.83
N PRO A 256 -10.56 20.43 -2.21
CA PRO A 256 -11.73 20.21 -1.35
C PRO A 256 -11.92 18.73 -0.99
N ALA A 257 -12.67 18.49 0.09
CA ALA A 257 -13.05 17.16 0.51
C ALA A 257 -14.50 16.88 0.06
N TYR A 258 -14.64 16.14 -1.03
CA TYR A 258 -15.96 15.71 -1.52
C TYR A 258 -16.43 14.42 -0.81
N LYS A 259 -17.75 14.23 -0.74
CA LYS A 259 -18.36 12.98 -0.26
C LYS A 259 -18.45 11.98 -1.41
N TYR A 260 -18.02 10.74 -1.15
CA TYR A 260 -18.02 9.65 -2.13
C TYR A 260 -19.15 8.65 -1.86
N LYS A 261 -19.58 7.93 -2.91
CA LYS A 261 -20.66 6.92 -2.85
C LYS A 261 -20.34 5.76 -1.91
N GLU A 262 -19.08 5.34 -1.87
CA GLU A 262 -18.62 4.34 -0.93
C GLU A 262 -18.28 5.00 0.43
N LYS A 263 -19.20 4.89 1.40
CA LYS A 263 -19.07 5.53 2.73
C LYS A 263 -18.18 4.73 3.66
N ILE A 264 -16.87 4.73 3.43
CA ILE A 264 -15.94 4.01 4.30
C ILE A 264 -14.89 4.97 4.83
N ALA A 265 -15.17 5.50 6.02
CA ALA A 265 -14.31 6.43 6.75
C ALA A 265 -12.87 5.91 6.90
N ILE A 266 -12.71 4.58 6.89
CA ILE A 266 -11.43 3.94 7.12
C ILE A 266 -10.49 4.00 5.90
N VAL A 267 -11.00 4.14 4.67
CA VAL A 267 -10.19 4.23 3.45
C VAL A 267 -10.43 5.49 2.62
N SER A 268 -11.30 6.38 3.10
CA SER A 268 -11.66 7.65 2.44
C SER A 268 -10.46 8.48 1.98
N ARG A 269 -9.35 8.47 2.74
CA ARG A 269 -8.13 9.19 2.37
C ARG A 269 -7.48 8.63 1.10
N VAL A 270 -7.38 7.31 1.00
CA VAL A 270 -6.75 6.64 -0.16
C VAL A 270 -7.63 6.79 -1.39
N GLN A 271 -8.96 6.65 -1.22
CA GLN A 271 -9.93 6.90 -2.28
C GLN A 271 -9.86 8.35 -2.77
N ARG A 272 -9.80 9.32 -1.86
CA ARG A 272 -9.62 10.73 -2.22
C ARG A 272 -8.31 10.97 -2.99
N ARG A 273 -7.19 10.35 -2.57
CA ARG A 273 -5.92 10.43 -3.31
C ARG A 273 -6.07 9.90 -4.73
N LYS A 274 -6.78 8.78 -4.92
CA LYS A 274 -7.10 8.26 -6.25
C LYS A 274 -7.90 9.27 -7.08
N SER A 275 -8.97 9.83 -6.53
CA SER A 275 -9.82 10.78 -7.26
C SER A 275 -9.06 12.05 -7.67
N ILE A 276 -8.13 12.51 -6.84
CA ILE A 276 -7.25 13.64 -7.21
C ILE A 276 -6.32 13.22 -8.37
N ALA A 277 -5.74 12.02 -8.32
CA ALA A 277 -4.90 11.52 -9.40
C ALA A 277 -5.69 11.37 -10.72
N ASP A 278 -6.89 10.80 -10.68
CA ASP A 278 -7.77 10.70 -11.84
C ASP A 278 -8.14 12.09 -12.42
N ALA A 279 -8.31 13.10 -11.56
CA ALA A 279 -8.58 14.47 -11.98
C ALA A 279 -7.35 15.12 -12.64
N ILE A 280 -6.14 14.88 -12.10
CA ILE A 280 -4.89 15.33 -12.72
C ILE A 280 -4.78 14.76 -14.14
N ASN A 281 -4.94 13.44 -14.31
CA ASN A 281 -4.85 12.79 -15.63
C ASN A 281 -5.91 13.34 -16.61
N TYR A 282 -7.12 13.62 -16.12
CA TYR A 282 -8.17 14.22 -16.94
C TYR A 282 -7.80 15.63 -17.43
N PHE A 283 -7.32 16.51 -16.54
CA PHE A 283 -6.96 17.86 -16.94
C PHE A 283 -5.68 17.88 -17.79
N GLU A 284 -4.72 17.00 -17.52
CA GLU A 284 -3.53 16.82 -18.36
C GLU A 284 -3.92 16.46 -19.79
N SER A 285 -4.85 15.51 -19.98
CA SER A 285 -5.28 15.07 -21.31
C SER A 285 -6.19 16.09 -22.02
N LYS A 286 -7.05 16.79 -21.28
CA LYS A 286 -8.03 17.73 -21.84
C LYS A 286 -7.45 19.12 -22.12
N ASP A 287 -6.61 19.65 -21.23
CA ASP A 287 -6.03 20.99 -21.32
C ASP A 287 -4.64 21.02 -20.65
N PRO A 288 -3.60 20.56 -21.37
CA PRO A 288 -2.25 20.45 -20.83
C PRO A 288 -1.68 21.79 -20.33
N LEU A 289 -1.98 22.89 -21.04
CA LEU A 289 -1.48 24.22 -20.71
C LEU A 289 -2.07 24.71 -19.39
N ARG A 290 -3.37 24.49 -19.18
CA ARG A 290 -4.03 24.85 -17.91
C ARG A 290 -3.49 23.98 -16.77
N ALA A 291 -3.35 22.68 -16.98
CA ALA A 291 -2.78 21.76 -15.98
C ALA A 291 -1.36 22.19 -15.56
N GLU A 292 -0.50 22.55 -16.52
CA GLU A 292 0.85 23.04 -16.27
C GLU A 292 0.85 24.39 -15.52
N SER A 293 -0.02 25.33 -15.91
CA SER A 293 -0.15 26.63 -15.25
C SER A 293 -0.53 26.51 -13.77
N ILE A 294 -1.53 25.69 -13.45
CA ILE A 294 -1.96 25.43 -12.07
C ILE A 294 -0.84 24.78 -11.27
N THR A 295 -0.13 23.82 -11.88
CA THR A 295 0.97 23.13 -11.21
C THR A 295 2.12 24.07 -10.90
N ASN A 296 2.51 24.91 -11.85
CA ASN A 296 3.55 25.92 -11.64
C ASN A 296 3.15 26.90 -10.52
N LYS A 297 1.87 27.29 -10.46
CA LYS A 297 1.35 28.14 -9.39
C LYS A 297 1.39 27.47 -8.02
N VAL A 298 0.97 26.20 -7.93
CA VAL A 298 1.04 25.42 -6.68
C VAL A 298 2.49 25.21 -6.26
N ALA A 299 3.37 24.84 -7.18
CA ALA A 299 4.79 24.64 -6.91
C ALA A 299 5.51 25.93 -6.47
N ALA A 300 5.17 27.08 -7.08
CA ALA A 300 5.69 28.38 -6.66
C ALA A 300 5.26 28.72 -5.22
N HIS A 301 4.00 28.47 -4.89
CA HIS A 301 3.48 28.65 -3.53
C HIS A 301 4.13 27.71 -2.53
N GLN A 302 4.27 26.42 -2.88
CA GLN A 302 4.97 25.44 -2.05
C GLN A 302 6.42 25.90 -1.78
N LYS A 303 7.15 26.33 -2.82
CA LYS A 303 8.51 26.84 -2.69
C LYS A 303 8.60 28.08 -1.79
N ALA A 304 7.64 29.00 -1.89
CA ALA A 304 7.57 30.17 -1.03
C ALA A 304 7.35 29.81 0.46
N LEU A 305 6.53 28.78 0.72
CA LEU A 305 6.34 28.24 2.07
C LEU A 305 7.58 27.51 2.59
N GLU A 306 8.24 26.72 1.74
CA GLU A 306 9.46 25.97 2.10
C GLU A 306 10.63 26.89 2.45
N GLN A 307 10.79 28.01 1.75
CA GLN A 307 11.76 29.06 2.10
C GLN A 307 11.53 29.65 3.50
N LEU A 308 10.30 29.54 4.01
CA LEU A 308 9.91 29.96 5.36
C LEU A 308 9.91 28.81 6.36
N GLY A 309 10.26 27.59 5.94
CA GLY A 309 10.19 26.39 6.76
C GLY A 309 8.75 25.98 7.13
N VAL A 310 7.75 26.52 6.44
CA VAL A 310 6.33 26.22 6.63
C VAL A 310 5.90 25.21 5.58
N ARG A 311 5.04 24.26 5.97
CA ARG A 311 4.45 23.28 5.03
C ARG A 311 3.08 23.74 4.58
N ILE A 312 2.65 23.31 3.39
CA ILE A 312 1.32 23.61 2.83
C ILE A 312 0.16 23.12 3.70
N LYS A 313 0.40 22.06 4.49
CA LYS A 313 -0.55 21.53 5.48
C LYS A 313 -0.55 22.27 6.82
N SER A 314 0.20 23.37 6.96
CA SER A 314 0.35 24.08 8.23
C SER A 314 -0.99 24.66 8.71
N PRO A 315 -1.31 24.53 10.02
CA PRO A 315 -2.47 25.19 10.62
C PRO A 315 -2.50 26.71 10.43
N LEU A 316 -1.33 27.35 10.26
CA LEU A 316 -1.22 28.80 10.03
C LEU A 316 -2.02 29.29 8.83
N LEU A 317 -2.10 28.46 7.78
CA LEU A 317 -2.76 28.83 6.53
C LEU A 317 -4.29 28.69 6.61
N LYS A 318 -4.80 28.02 7.65
CA LYS A 318 -6.23 27.74 7.82
C LYS A 318 -6.87 28.51 8.98
N TYR A 319 -6.17 28.63 10.11
CA TYR A 319 -6.72 29.20 11.34
C TYR A 319 -6.07 30.55 11.69
N SER A 320 -6.81 31.39 12.39
CA SER A 320 -6.37 32.68 12.94
C SER A 320 -6.88 32.87 14.39
N GLY A 321 -6.40 33.90 15.07
CA GLY A 321 -6.86 34.26 16.43
C GLY A 321 -6.74 33.12 17.44
N ILE A 322 -7.79 32.94 18.25
CA ILE A 322 -7.88 31.95 19.33
C ILE A 322 -7.70 30.52 18.79
N ALA A 323 -8.30 30.22 17.63
CA ALA A 323 -8.19 28.89 17.03
C ALA A 323 -6.72 28.55 16.68
N LEU A 324 -5.96 29.52 16.17
CA LEU A 324 -4.54 29.32 15.93
C LEU A 324 -3.75 29.16 17.24
N ALA A 325 -4.02 30.00 18.25
CA ALA A 325 -3.37 29.90 19.55
C ALA A 325 -3.56 28.50 20.18
N PHE A 326 -4.77 27.96 20.12
CA PHE A 326 -5.05 26.60 20.58
C PHE A 326 -4.22 25.53 19.85
N HIS A 327 -4.07 25.63 18.53
CA HIS A 327 -3.21 24.70 17.77
C HIS A 327 -1.73 24.80 18.17
N GLN A 328 -1.23 25.99 18.49
CA GLN A 328 0.14 26.18 18.96
C GLN A 328 0.33 25.62 20.37
N ILE A 329 -0.63 25.84 21.28
CA ILE A 329 -0.62 25.26 22.62
C ILE A 329 -0.57 23.73 22.55
N LEU A 330 -1.38 23.10 21.68
CA LEU A 330 -1.34 21.64 21.50
C LEU A 330 0.02 21.14 20.99
N LYS A 331 0.73 21.90 20.14
CA LYS A 331 2.09 21.54 19.69
C LYS A 331 3.09 21.66 20.82
N ILE A 332 3.02 22.72 21.63
CA ILE A 332 3.88 22.91 22.81
C ILE A 332 3.65 21.77 23.81
N LEU A 333 2.38 21.46 24.11
CA LEU A 333 2.04 20.36 25.01
C LEU A 333 2.58 19.03 24.48
N ARG A 334 2.46 18.75 23.17
CA ARG A 334 3.08 17.57 22.57
C ARG A 334 4.58 17.53 22.84
N VAL A 335 5.30 18.62 22.60
CA VAL A 335 6.75 18.71 22.88
C VAL A 335 7.08 18.42 24.35
N LEU A 336 6.31 19.00 25.28
CA LEU A 336 6.49 18.79 26.73
C LEU A 336 6.26 17.32 27.14
N LEU A 337 5.34 16.64 26.47
CA LEU A 337 5.09 15.20 26.66
C LEU A 337 6.21 14.30 26.06
N GLY A 338 7.37 14.86 25.69
CA GLY A 338 8.54 14.11 25.25
C GLY A 338 9.25 13.32 26.34
N LEU A 339 9.14 13.71 27.62
CA LEU A 339 9.83 13.04 28.72
C LEU A 339 9.44 11.54 28.84
N PRO A 340 8.16 11.14 28.86
CA PRO A 340 7.77 9.73 28.81
C PRO A 340 8.28 8.99 27.57
N ALA A 341 8.41 9.67 26.43
CA ALA A 341 8.95 9.08 25.21
C ALA A 341 10.45 8.80 25.32
N ILE A 342 11.20 9.66 26.00
CA ILE A 342 12.62 9.45 26.31
C ILE A 342 12.77 8.24 27.23
N ILE A 343 12.00 8.18 28.32
CA ILE A 343 11.99 7.02 29.24
C ILE A 343 11.68 5.73 28.47
N GLY A 344 10.62 5.74 27.65
CA GLY A 344 10.27 4.60 26.79
C GLY A 344 11.38 4.22 25.81
N SER A 345 12.10 5.18 25.22
CA SER A 345 13.26 4.90 24.36
C SER A 345 14.41 4.23 25.12
N LEU A 346 14.72 4.74 26.31
CA LEU A 346 15.80 4.20 27.15
C LEU A 346 15.50 2.75 27.58
N LEU A 347 14.27 2.49 28.02
CA LEU A 347 13.81 1.15 28.44
C LEU A 347 13.88 0.10 27.31
N HIS A 348 13.87 0.53 26.05
CA HIS A 348 13.90 -0.35 24.88
C HIS A 348 15.18 -0.20 24.04
N LEU A 349 16.21 0.46 24.56
CA LEU A 349 17.43 0.74 23.81
C LEU A 349 18.11 -0.55 23.32
N ILE A 350 18.23 -1.56 24.18
CA ILE A 350 18.86 -2.85 23.86
C ILE A 350 18.12 -3.59 22.73
N PRO A 351 16.82 -3.93 22.86
CA PRO A 351 16.13 -4.62 21.78
C PRO A 351 16.04 -3.77 20.50
N PHE A 352 15.94 -2.45 20.62
CA PHE A 352 15.99 -1.54 19.47
C PHE A 352 17.32 -1.63 18.70
N LEU A 353 18.46 -1.58 19.40
CA LEU A 353 19.79 -1.68 18.81
C LEU A 353 19.99 -3.05 18.16
N LEU A 354 19.59 -4.14 18.83
CA LEU A 354 19.67 -5.49 18.28
C LEU A 354 18.90 -5.60 16.95
N VAL A 355 17.65 -5.15 16.92
CA VAL A 355 16.85 -5.14 15.69
C VAL A 355 17.50 -4.25 14.62
N ARG A 356 18.04 -3.09 15.00
CA ARG A 356 18.69 -2.17 14.06
C ARG A 356 19.98 -2.73 13.45
N ILE A 357 20.75 -3.52 14.20
CA ILE A 357 21.99 -4.15 13.74
C ILE A 357 21.71 -5.42 12.92
N ILE A 358 20.69 -6.19 13.30
CA ILE A 358 20.41 -7.50 12.70
C ILE A 358 19.51 -7.37 11.46
N SER A 359 18.49 -6.50 11.49
CA SER A 359 17.53 -6.39 10.38
C SER A 359 18.16 -6.08 9.02
N PRO A 360 19.22 -5.25 8.88
CA PRO A 360 19.88 -5.01 7.60
C PRO A 360 20.43 -6.26 6.92
N LYS A 361 20.86 -7.26 7.69
CA LYS A 361 21.45 -8.50 7.16
C LYS A 361 20.44 -9.37 6.41
N PHE A 362 19.15 -9.12 6.58
CA PHE A 362 18.06 -9.86 5.97
C PHE A 362 17.23 -9.00 4.99
N GLN A 363 17.70 -7.78 4.66
CA GLN A 363 16.95 -6.88 3.80
C GLN A 363 16.96 -7.36 2.35
N LEU A 364 15.76 -7.64 1.84
CA LEU A 364 15.48 -7.69 0.42
C LEU A 364 15.01 -6.30 -0.05
N PRO A 365 15.18 -5.94 -1.33
CA PRO A 365 14.80 -4.62 -1.84
C PRO A 365 13.32 -4.27 -1.59
N GLY A 366 13.08 -3.02 -1.16
CA GLY A 366 11.75 -2.42 -0.90
C GLY A 366 11.63 -1.78 0.51
N LYS A 367 11.13 -0.54 0.61
CA LYS A 367 11.07 0.21 1.88
C LYS A 367 10.18 -0.45 2.94
N ALA A 368 9.03 -0.97 2.54
CA ALA A 368 8.07 -1.59 3.45
C ALA A 368 8.46 -3.03 3.85
N THR A 369 9.26 -3.70 3.01
CA THR A 369 9.97 -4.93 3.37
C THR A 369 10.82 -4.71 4.62
N VAL A 370 11.53 -3.58 4.72
CA VAL A 370 12.36 -3.25 5.89
C VAL A 370 11.53 -3.13 7.17
N SER A 371 10.42 -2.38 7.14
CA SER A 371 9.54 -2.23 8.30
C SER A 371 8.91 -3.56 8.73
N PHE A 372 8.53 -4.41 7.78
CA PHE A 372 7.99 -5.73 8.07
C PHE A 372 9.03 -6.69 8.67
N TYR A 373 10.25 -6.71 8.14
CA TYR A 373 11.35 -7.50 8.73
C TYR A 373 11.69 -7.03 10.15
N ARG A 374 11.67 -5.73 10.41
CA ARG A 374 11.85 -5.18 11.77
C ARG A 374 10.76 -5.66 12.72
N LEU A 375 9.52 -5.82 12.26
CA LEU A 375 8.45 -6.39 13.07
C LEU A 375 8.69 -7.88 13.37
N ILE A 376 9.03 -8.69 12.35
CA ILE A 376 9.28 -10.13 12.51
C ILE A 376 10.48 -10.39 13.42
N ILE A 377 11.57 -9.68 13.20
CA ILE A 377 12.81 -9.83 13.98
C ILE A 377 12.63 -9.21 15.36
N GLY A 378 11.93 -8.07 15.45
CA GLY A 378 11.72 -7.35 16.70
C GLY A 378 10.84 -8.08 17.69
N LEU A 379 9.75 -8.70 17.25
CA LEU A 379 8.80 -9.32 18.18
C LEU A 379 9.48 -10.35 19.12
N PRO A 380 10.33 -11.29 18.65
CA PRO A 380 11.12 -12.16 19.52
C PRO A 380 12.08 -11.40 20.44
N PHE A 381 12.86 -10.45 19.93
CA PHE A 381 13.84 -9.70 20.74
C PHE A 381 13.16 -8.92 21.88
N TYR A 382 12.05 -8.24 21.58
CA TYR A 382 11.29 -7.50 22.59
C TYR A 382 10.62 -8.45 23.59
N SER A 383 10.14 -9.62 23.14
CA SER A 383 9.55 -10.62 24.04
C SER A 383 10.59 -11.19 25.01
N CYS A 384 11.75 -11.60 24.51
CA CYS A 384 12.86 -12.05 25.34
C CYS A 384 13.33 -10.95 26.28
N TRP A 385 13.43 -9.70 25.80
CA TRP A 385 13.80 -8.56 26.61
C TRP A 385 12.87 -8.35 27.80
N TYR A 386 11.55 -8.42 27.61
CA TYR A 386 10.61 -8.30 28.72
C TYR A 386 10.74 -9.43 29.75
N VAL A 387 10.97 -10.66 29.30
CA VAL A 387 11.24 -11.79 30.21
C VAL A 387 12.54 -11.57 30.98
N THR A 388 13.60 -11.12 30.31
CA THR A 388 14.88 -10.81 30.95
C THR A 388 14.74 -9.70 31.99
N VAL A 389 14.06 -8.59 31.66
CA VAL A 389 13.82 -7.50 32.60
C VAL A 389 12.98 -7.99 33.79
N TRP A 390 11.96 -8.81 33.55
CA TRP A 390 11.19 -9.43 34.64
C TRP A 390 12.09 -10.26 35.56
N LEU A 391 12.91 -11.17 35.03
CA LEU A 391 13.82 -12.02 35.82
C LEU A 391 14.82 -11.19 36.65
N LEU A 392 15.40 -10.15 36.06
CA LEU A 392 16.36 -9.27 36.73
C LEU A 392 15.72 -8.50 37.89
N LEU A 393 14.46 -8.09 37.73
CA LEU A 393 13.76 -7.29 38.73
C LEU A 393 12.96 -8.14 39.73
N ASN A 394 12.66 -9.41 39.43
CA ASN A 394 11.84 -10.29 40.28
C ASN A 394 12.47 -10.58 41.66
N HIS A 395 13.78 -10.33 41.84
CA HIS A 395 14.46 -10.47 43.13
C HIS A 395 14.09 -9.37 44.13
N TYR A 396 13.46 -8.30 43.66
CA TYR A 396 12.98 -7.20 44.48
C TYR A 396 11.45 -7.38 44.64
N TYR A 397 11.00 -7.82 45.81
CA TYR A 397 9.60 -8.21 46.11
C TYR A 397 8.60 -7.04 46.19
N ASP A 398 8.80 -5.94 45.44
CA ASP A 398 7.89 -4.78 45.43
C ASP A 398 6.95 -4.84 44.22
N TYR A 399 5.64 -4.75 44.46
CA TYR A 399 4.59 -4.70 43.43
C TYR A 399 4.83 -3.60 42.37
N LYS A 400 5.57 -2.54 42.71
CA LYS A 400 5.97 -1.48 41.78
C LYS A 400 6.79 -2.01 40.60
N ILE A 401 7.53 -3.10 40.78
CA ILE A 401 8.35 -3.70 39.71
C ILE A 401 7.50 -4.42 38.69
N ALA A 402 6.48 -5.16 39.14
CA ALA A 402 5.49 -5.74 38.23
C ALA A 402 4.80 -4.64 37.42
N MET A 403 4.50 -3.50 38.05
CA MET A 403 3.92 -2.34 37.37
C MET A 403 4.86 -1.75 36.29
N VAL A 404 6.17 -1.65 36.54
CA VAL A 404 7.15 -1.19 35.54
C VAL A 404 7.15 -2.09 34.30
N VAL A 405 7.24 -3.42 34.49
CA VAL A 405 7.25 -4.38 33.37
C VAL A 405 5.95 -4.33 32.57
N VAL A 406 4.80 -4.19 33.25
CA VAL A 406 3.49 -4.05 32.60
C VAL A 406 3.37 -2.73 31.82
N LEU A 407 3.96 -1.64 32.31
CA LEU A 407 3.92 -0.33 31.65
C LEU A 407 4.89 -0.20 30.47
N MET A 408 5.97 -1.00 30.44
CA MET A 408 7.01 -0.94 29.40
C MET A 408 6.44 -1.00 27.97
N PRO A 409 5.58 -1.98 27.59
CA PRO A 409 5.01 -2.03 26.25
C PRO A 409 4.26 -0.75 25.86
N PHE A 410 3.51 -0.15 26.79
CA PHE A 410 2.78 1.10 26.54
C PHE A 410 3.72 2.29 26.34
N LEU A 411 4.77 2.39 27.16
CA LEU A 411 5.81 3.41 27.01
C LEU A 411 6.60 3.24 25.71
N GLY A 412 6.88 2.01 25.29
CA GLY A 412 7.52 1.71 24.01
C GLY A 412 6.65 2.13 22.82
N ILE A 413 5.36 1.78 22.83
CA ILE A 413 4.40 2.20 21.81
C ILE A 413 4.27 3.73 21.79
N TYR A 414 4.17 4.37 22.95
CA TYR A 414 4.11 5.84 23.07
C TYR A 414 5.36 6.50 22.48
N SER A 415 6.55 6.02 22.89
CA SER A 415 7.84 6.51 22.40
C SER A 415 7.95 6.41 20.87
N PHE A 416 7.57 5.27 20.30
CA PHE A 416 7.53 5.08 18.86
C PHE A 416 6.64 6.13 18.16
N HIS A 417 5.42 6.32 18.62
CA HIS A 417 4.48 7.30 18.02
C HIS A 417 4.93 8.75 18.20
N TYR A 418 5.56 9.06 19.34
CA TYR A 418 6.11 10.38 19.62
C TYR A 418 7.22 10.73 18.63
N TRP A 419 8.23 9.85 18.52
CA TRP A 419 9.39 10.11 17.66
C TRP A 419 9.07 10.10 16.17
N LEU A 420 8.02 9.41 15.73
CA LEU A 420 7.56 9.46 14.33
C LEU A 420 7.27 10.89 13.84
N ASN A 421 6.81 11.79 14.71
CA ASN A 421 6.40 13.14 14.32
C ASN A 421 7.19 14.24 15.04
N ALA A 422 7.98 13.91 16.08
CA ALA A 422 8.65 14.88 16.93
C ALA A 422 9.47 15.91 16.13
N ALA A 423 10.39 15.47 15.26
CA ALA A 423 11.24 16.36 14.48
C ALA A 423 10.44 17.34 13.59
N GLU A 424 9.33 16.88 13.02
CA GLU A 424 8.42 17.73 12.25
C GLU A 424 7.71 18.75 13.15
N VAL A 425 7.22 18.33 14.32
CA VAL A 425 6.54 19.20 15.29
C VAL A 425 7.48 20.29 15.81
N PHE A 426 8.72 19.94 16.19
CA PHE A 426 9.72 20.91 16.65
C PHE A 426 10.03 21.97 15.58
N ARG A 427 10.29 21.52 14.35
CA ARG A 427 10.57 22.41 13.22
C ARG A 427 9.37 23.31 12.92
N SER A 428 8.18 22.72 12.78
CA SER A 428 6.94 23.44 12.53
C SER A 428 6.65 24.47 13.61
N LEU A 429 6.78 24.11 14.89
CA LEU A 429 6.55 25.04 15.99
C LEU A 429 7.50 26.25 15.92
N ARG A 430 8.79 26.01 15.68
CA ARG A 430 9.80 27.08 15.57
C ARG A 430 9.50 28.02 14.40
N GLU A 431 9.34 27.48 13.19
CA GLU A 431 9.19 28.28 11.97
C GLU A 431 7.84 28.98 11.91
N GLU A 432 6.77 28.32 12.36
CA GLU A 432 5.45 28.94 12.42
C GLU A 432 5.40 30.06 13.46
N THR A 433 6.05 29.91 14.61
CA THR A 433 6.11 30.97 15.63
C THR A 433 6.81 32.21 15.08
N LYS A 434 7.93 32.07 14.36
CA LYS A 434 8.57 33.21 13.68
C LYS A 434 7.63 33.92 12.71
N LEU A 435 6.84 33.16 11.95
CA LEU A 435 5.94 33.72 10.95
C LEU A 435 4.71 34.40 11.58
N ILE A 436 4.23 33.92 12.73
CA ILE A 436 3.13 34.57 13.49
C ILE A 436 3.49 36.02 13.84
N PHE A 437 4.76 36.29 14.18
CA PHE A 437 5.24 37.65 14.47
C PHE A 437 5.43 38.52 13.21
N ASN A 438 5.26 37.97 12.01
CA ASN A 438 5.29 38.72 10.75
C ASN A 438 3.90 38.69 10.08
N ALA A 439 2.96 39.47 10.65
CA ALA A 439 1.56 39.48 10.23
C ALA A 439 1.36 39.82 8.74
N LYS A 440 2.14 40.77 8.19
CA LYS A 440 2.07 41.17 6.78
C LYS A 440 2.39 39.99 5.86
N ARG A 441 3.49 39.28 6.12
CA ARG A 441 3.90 38.12 5.31
C ARG A 441 2.96 36.94 5.48
N LEU A 442 2.48 36.69 6.70
CA LEU A 442 1.52 35.62 6.98
C LEU A 442 0.18 35.84 6.26
N ASN A 443 -0.34 37.07 6.28
CA ASN A 443 -1.61 37.38 5.60
C ASN A 443 -1.47 37.22 4.08
N LYS A 444 -0.37 37.69 3.49
CA LYS A 444 -0.08 37.46 2.06
C LYS A 444 -0.14 35.97 1.69
N LEU A 445 0.53 35.11 2.45
CA LEU A 445 0.54 33.66 2.21
C LEU A 445 -0.83 33.01 2.42
N ARG A 446 -1.62 33.51 3.38
CA ARG A 446 -3.00 33.04 3.58
C ARG A 446 -3.89 33.38 2.40
N ASP A 447 -3.75 34.58 1.86
CA ASP A 447 -4.53 35.03 0.72
C ASP A 447 -4.14 34.26 -0.55
N GLU A 448 -2.84 34.11 -0.82
CA GLU A 448 -2.33 33.24 -1.91
C GLU A 448 -2.85 31.80 -1.78
N ASN A 449 -2.81 31.23 -0.59
CA ASN A 449 -3.33 29.88 -0.32
C ASN A 449 -4.86 29.79 -0.52
N ARG A 450 -5.61 30.83 -0.19
CA ARG A 450 -7.07 30.88 -0.41
C ARG A 450 -7.40 30.96 -1.90
N GLU A 451 -6.68 31.79 -2.66
CA GLU A 451 -6.88 31.92 -4.11
C GLU A 451 -6.56 30.61 -4.83
N ILE A 452 -5.44 29.97 -4.50
CA ILE A 452 -5.10 28.64 -5.03
C ILE A 452 -6.19 27.61 -4.70
N LYS A 453 -6.71 27.60 -3.47
CA LYS A 453 -7.80 26.70 -3.08
C LYS A 453 -9.10 26.93 -3.86
N LYS A 454 -9.48 28.18 -4.10
CA LYS A 454 -10.66 28.52 -4.90
C LYS A 454 -10.53 28.00 -6.34
N GLU A 455 -9.35 28.19 -6.93
CA GLU A 455 -9.08 27.71 -8.29
C GLU A 455 -9.10 26.18 -8.38
N ILE A 456 -8.46 25.49 -7.43
CA ILE A 456 -8.51 24.03 -7.32
C ILE A 456 -9.93 23.53 -7.08
N GLN A 457 -10.72 24.24 -6.27
CA GLN A 457 -12.12 23.89 -6.05
C GLN A 457 -12.92 23.99 -7.35
N LYS A 458 -12.75 25.05 -8.14
CA LYS A 458 -13.41 25.18 -9.44
C LYS A 458 -13.09 24.01 -10.38
N LEU A 459 -11.84 23.55 -10.40
CA LEU A 459 -11.44 22.37 -11.19
C LEU A 459 -12.05 21.08 -10.64
N GLY A 460 -12.06 20.93 -9.31
CA GLY A 460 -12.69 19.79 -8.66
C GLY A 460 -14.19 19.70 -8.97
N ASP A 461 -14.87 20.85 -9.02
CA ASP A 461 -16.28 20.95 -9.37
C ASP A 461 -16.50 20.61 -10.86
N GLU A 462 -15.67 21.16 -11.78
CA GLU A 462 -15.69 20.81 -13.22
C GLU A 462 -15.49 19.30 -13.47
N TYR A 463 -14.54 18.69 -12.74
CA TYR A 463 -14.30 17.25 -12.82
C TYR A 463 -15.51 16.43 -12.34
N ARG A 464 -16.16 16.87 -11.25
CA ARG A 464 -17.33 16.20 -10.69
C ARG A 464 -18.55 16.29 -11.60
N GLU A 465 -18.73 17.42 -12.29
CA GLU A 465 -19.78 17.59 -13.31
C GLU A 465 -19.57 16.66 -14.50
N THR A 466 -18.32 16.41 -14.87
CA THR A 466 -17.97 15.49 -15.96
C THR A 466 -18.18 14.02 -15.59
N PHE A 467 -17.92 13.64 -14.33
CA PHE A 467 -18.01 12.27 -13.83
C PHE A 467 -18.94 12.13 -12.63
N PRO A 468 -20.24 12.45 -12.77
CA PRO A 468 -21.18 12.48 -11.65
C PRO A 468 -21.35 11.11 -10.99
N GLU A 469 -21.17 10.02 -11.73
CA GLU A 469 -21.29 8.64 -11.25
C GLU A 469 -20.25 8.26 -10.19
N LYS A 470 -19.10 8.96 -10.13
CA LYS A 470 -18.03 8.73 -9.15
C LYS A 470 -18.31 9.36 -7.79
N PHE A 471 -19.23 10.32 -7.72
CA PHE A 471 -19.48 11.11 -6.51
C PHE A 471 -20.91 10.91 -6.03
N THR A 472 -21.13 11.08 -4.72
CA THR A 472 -22.51 11.31 -4.23
C THR A 472 -22.83 12.77 -4.43
N LEU A 473 -23.94 13.07 -5.11
CA LEU A 473 -24.49 14.43 -5.21
C LEU A 473 -24.74 15.03 -3.82
#